data_AF-A0A1H1FDK6-F1
#
_entry.id   AF-A0A1H1FDK6-F1
#
_cell.length_a   1.000
_cell.length_b   1.000
_cell.length_c   1.000
_cell.angle_alpha   90.00
_cell.angle_beta   90.00
_cell.angle_gamma   90.00
#
_symmetry.space_group_name_H-M   'P 1'
#
loop_
_entity.id
_entity.type
_entity.pdbx_description
1 polymer ?
#
loop_
_entity_poly.entity_id
_entity_poly.type
_entity_poly.pdbx_seq_one_letter_code
_entity_poly.pdbx_strand_id
1 'polypeptide(L)'
;MTEFLWGLAGAGVGAVVTGLVLGGVIGAVVGPFVTAPTRGDRVAAFVLGVAATAVLMGSFSALVPGSAFAEKLGLGIGLTIMFGTEDLFAMLRGHVRSGAPAAALPTRVDPARFTDEVREHFADPTARARYVVAAYRRGLIAPGFVPALAAELAPSLVDRAAWSDLAAWQGQDGLEATVDRAALALDYAPNDEVARADTVERLVYAALCGDDPRTRLATAEALALPMSESASPRLEARRARAVELRVLLADSLAARYGPALPEAVQRRFTGAPARARALVAEYRHGLLVSPQVPQAAAEIVAELPGEAWTELAMAAPDAPRSELLPVLDRAATEIAYAPTERDAEIDVLEAAAYRAVVDGRVVRESSLLRRIDFHGDRDDYPPELQLLRDAWFLSDGGEEQLASVRSRLVDYLTARYG
;
A
#
# COMPACT_ATOMS: atom_id res chain seq x y z
N MET A 1 -11.31 25.79 31.46
CA MET A 1 -10.29 26.48 30.63
C MET A 1 -9.00 26.74 31.40
N THR A 2 -9.08 27.31 32.61
CA THR A 2 -7.91 27.55 33.49
C THR A 2 -7.16 26.28 33.90
N GLU A 3 -7.86 25.18 34.22
CA GLU A 3 -7.20 23.89 34.54
C GLU A 3 -6.52 23.23 33.33
N PHE A 4 -7.07 23.43 32.13
CA PHE A 4 -6.45 22.95 30.89
C PHE A 4 -5.15 23.69 30.60
N LEU A 5 -5.16 25.03 30.71
CA LEU A 5 -3.98 25.87 30.54
C LEU A 5 -2.92 25.61 31.61
N TRP A 6 -3.34 25.38 32.86
CA TRP A 6 -2.45 25.00 33.95
C TRP A 6 -1.84 23.61 33.74
N GLY A 7 -2.61 22.63 33.24
CA GLY A 7 -2.05 21.33 32.86
C GLY A 7 -1.07 21.44 31.68
N LEU A 8 -1.34 22.32 30.73
CA LEU A 8 -0.44 22.54 29.58
C LEU A 8 0.87 23.21 30.01
N ALA A 9 0.80 24.14 30.98
CA ALA A 9 1.98 24.70 31.63
C ALA A 9 2.78 23.64 32.41
N GLY A 10 2.11 22.69 33.07
CA GLY A 10 2.75 21.55 33.75
C GLY A 10 3.53 20.66 32.80
N ALA A 11 2.91 20.28 31.68
CA ALA A 11 3.59 19.51 30.63
C ALA A 11 4.75 20.29 30.01
N GLY A 12 4.58 21.59 29.76
CA GLY A 12 5.63 22.45 29.21
C GLY A 12 6.83 22.57 30.16
N VAL A 13 6.59 22.83 31.45
CA VAL A 13 7.66 22.91 32.46
C VAL A 13 8.35 21.56 32.64
N GLY A 14 7.60 20.46 32.71
CA GLY A 14 8.16 19.11 32.78
C GLY A 14 9.07 18.78 31.59
N ALA A 15 8.66 19.15 30.38
CA ALA A 15 9.43 18.93 29.15
C ALA A 15 10.69 19.80 29.08
N VAL A 16 10.60 21.08 29.46
CA VAL A 16 11.72 22.02 29.43
C VAL A 16 12.78 21.68 30.47
N VAL A 17 12.38 21.43 31.73
CA VAL A 17 13.31 21.08 32.81
C VAL A 17 14.00 19.76 32.51
N THR A 18 13.25 18.75 32.07
CA THR A 18 13.81 17.43 31.71
C THR A 18 14.69 17.52 30.49
N GLY A 19 14.31 18.31 29.47
CA GLY A 19 15.10 18.51 28.26
C GLY A 19 16.43 19.23 28.55
N LEU A 20 16.44 20.19 29.48
CA LEU A 20 17.66 20.85 29.94
C LEU A 20 18.57 19.91 30.74
N VAL A 21 18.01 19.08 31.62
CA VAL A 21 18.78 18.07 32.37
C VAL A 21 19.34 17.01 31.42
N LEU A 22 18.54 16.50 30.49
CA LEU A 22 18.98 15.54 29.47
C LEU A 22 20.06 16.13 28.56
N GLY A 23 19.82 17.32 28.01
CA GLY A 23 20.77 18.00 27.13
C GLY A 23 22.08 18.37 27.83
N GLY A 24 22.01 18.75 29.11
CA GLY A 24 23.19 19.04 29.94
C GLY A 24 23.99 17.77 30.28
N VAL A 25 23.32 16.68 30.64
CA VAL A 25 23.98 15.39 30.95
C VAL A 25 24.55 14.75 29.68
N ILE A 26 23.79 14.75 28.57
CA ILE A 26 24.27 14.27 27.26
C ILE A 26 25.45 15.14 26.81
N GLY A 27 25.34 16.46 26.83
CA GLY A 27 26.44 17.35 26.41
C GLY A 27 27.71 17.20 27.25
N ALA A 28 27.59 17.03 28.57
CA ALA A 28 28.73 16.89 29.48
C ALA A 28 29.39 15.51 29.45
N VAL A 29 28.64 14.45 29.12
CA VAL A 29 29.13 13.06 29.16
C VAL A 29 29.52 12.53 27.77
N VAL A 30 28.95 13.06 26.69
CA VAL A 30 28.98 12.41 25.37
C VAL A 30 30.06 12.93 24.42
N GLY A 31 30.45 14.21 24.47
CA GLY A 31 31.37 14.78 23.47
C GLY A 31 30.86 14.66 22.01
N PRO A 32 31.54 15.26 21.02
CA PRO A 32 30.97 15.45 19.66
C PRO A 32 30.92 14.19 18.76
N PHE A 33 31.05 12.97 19.30
CA PHE A 33 31.24 11.75 18.51
C PHE A 33 30.34 10.57 18.91
N VAL A 34 29.02 10.76 18.86
CA VAL A 34 28.05 9.64 18.93
C VAL A 34 27.35 9.44 17.59
N THR A 35 27.20 8.19 17.18
CA THR A 35 26.48 7.81 15.96
C THR A 35 24.97 7.84 16.17
N ALA A 36 24.24 8.14 15.10
CA ALA A 36 22.78 8.23 15.11
C ALA A 36 22.11 6.98 15.72
N PRO A 37 21.06 7.16 16.54
CA PRO A 37 20.45 6.09 17.34
C PRO A 37 19.77 5.04 16.46
N THR A 38 19.89 3.77 16.86
CA THR A 38 19.31 2.66 16.10
C THR A 38 17.81 2.51 16.37
N ARG A 39 17.08 1.82 15.49
CA ARG A 39 15.64 1.56 15.66
C ARG A 39 15.31 0.84 16.98
N GLY A 40 16.21 0.00 17.49
CA GLY A 40 16.08 -0.66 18.80
C GLY A 40 16.39 0.25 19.99
N ASP A 41 17.12 1.35 19.78
CA ASP A 41 17.31 2.41 20.77
C ASP A 41 16.10 3.33 20.81
N ARG A 42 15.53 3.67 19.64
CA ARG A 42 14.28 4.44 19.52
C ARG A 42 13.08 3.71 20.13
N VAL A 43 12.97 2.40 19.89
CA VAL A 43 11.89 1.58 20.50
C VAL A 43 12.10 1.45 22.01
N ALA A 44 13.34 1.30 22.50
CA ALA A 44 13.61 1.26 23.93
C ALA A 44 13.35 2.61 24.63
N ALA A 45 13.74 3.73 23.99
CA ALA A 45 13.45 5.09 24.43
C ALA A 45 11.94 5.35 24.45
N PHE A 46 11.22 4.92 23.41
CA PHE A 46 9.77 5.00 23.33
C PHE A 46 9.10 4.20 24.46
N VAL A 47 9.47 2.92 24.64
CA VAL A 47 8.90 2.06 25.70
C VAL A 47 9.22 2.58 27.11
N LEU A 48 10.45 3.04 27.36
CA LEU A 48 10.83 3.62 28.65
C LEU A 48 10.11 4.95 28.90
N GLY A 49 9.94 5.78 27.87
CA GLY A 49 9.18 7.02 27.97
C GLY A 49 7.69 6.79 28.25
N VAL A 50 7.09 5.73 27.68
CA VAL A 50 5.70 5.33 28.00
C VAL A 50 5.61 4.90 29.47
N ALA A 51 6.54 4.07 29.93
CA ALA A 51 6.57 3.58 31.31
C ALA A 51 6.83 4.70 32.34
N ALA A 52 7.77 5.61 32.06
CA ALA A 52 8.07 6.76 32.92
C ALA A 52 6.88 7.73 33.00
N THR A 53 6.17 7.94 31.87
CA THR A 53 4.93 8.73 31.84
C THR A 53 3.90 8.16 32.82
N ALA A 54 3.64 6.85 32.74
CA ALA A 54 2.63 6.19 33.58
C ALA A 54 2.99 6.22 35.08
N VAL A 55 4.25 5.95 35.42
CA VAL A 55 4.71 5.92 36.82
C VAL A 55 4.77 7.30 37.45
N LEU A 56 5.29 8.31 36.73
CA LEU A 56 5.40 9.67 37.26
C LEU A 56 4.05 10.36 37.35
N MET A 57 3.15 10.13 36.40
CA MET A 57 1.78 10.63 36.46
C MET A 57 1.01 10.04 37.66
N GLY A 58 1.21 8.75 37.96
CA GLY A 58 0.67 8.11 39.17
C GLY A 58 1.31 8.61 40.48
N SER A 59 2.62 8.91 40.46
CA SER A 59 3.34 9.37 41.66
C SER A 59 3.03 10.83 42.01
N PHE A 60 2.97 11.71 41.01
CA PHE A 60 2.66 13.14 41.22
C PHE A 60 1.19 13.37 41.59
N SER A 61 0.26 12.56 41.06
CA SER A 61 -1.16 12.59 41.47
C SER A 61 -1.36 12.10 42.91
N ALA A 62 -0.53 11.19 43.41
CA ALA A 62 -0.55 10.75 44.80
C ALA A 62 0.11 11.78 45.75
N LEU A 63 1.16 12.48 45.30
CA LEU A 63 1.88 13.50 46.08
C LEU A 63 1.13 14.83 46.19
N VAL A 64 0.40 15.23 45.14
CA VAL A 64 -0.42 16.46 45.13
C VAL A 64 -1.79 16.16 44.47
N PRO A 65 -2.76 15.61 45.23
CA PRO A 65 -4.05 15.20 44.70
C PRO A 65 -4.86 16.40 44.15
N GLY A 66 -5.41 16.25 42.94
CA GLY A 66 -6.30 17.24 42.31
C GLY A 66 -5.62 18.37 41.55
N SER A 67 -4.29 18.32 41.36
CA SER A 67 -3.56 19.33 40.59
C SER A 67 -3.33 18.89 39.14
N ALA A 68 -4.07 19.51 38.21
CA ALA A 68 -3.91 19.30 36.76
C ALA A 68 -2.49 19.62 36.24
N PHE A 69 -1.77 20.52 36.93
CA PHE A 69 -0.36 20.82 36.65
C PHE A 69 0.55 19.64 37.01
N ALA A 70 0.40 19.08 38.21
CA ALA A 70 1.20 17.95 38.68
C ALA A 70 0.93 16.68 37.87
N GLU A 71 -0.32 16.45 37.47
CA GLU A 71 -0.73 15.32 36.62
C GLU A 71 -0.06 15.37 35.24
N LYS A 72 -0.03 16.55 34.60
CA LYS A 72 0.53 16.71 33.26
C LYS A 72 2.03 16.96 33.23
N LEU A 73 2.64 17.21 34.39
CA LEU A 73 4.09 17.31 34.54
C LEU A 73 4.78 15.97 34.22
N GLY A 74 4.22 14.84 34.69
CA GLY A 74 4.71 13.51 34.35
C GLY A 74 4.64 13.18 32.85
N LEU A 75 3.62 13.71 32.16
CA LEU A 75 3.45 13.57 30.71
C LEU A 75 4.49 14.36 29.92
N GLY A 76 4.82 15.58 30.36
CA GLY A 76 5.91 16.36 29.79
C GLY A 76 7.27 15.67 29.93
N ILE A 77 7.57 15.14 31.12
CA ILE A 77 8.81 14.39 31.39
C ILE A 77 8.91 13.15 30.49
N GLY A 78 7.83 12.38 30.40
CA GLY A 78 7.83 11.13 29.65
C GLY A 78 7.94 11.29 28.13
N LEU A 79 7.30 12.32 27.55
CA LEU A 79 7.48 12.66 26.13
C LEU A 79 8.92 13.08 25.82
N THR A 80 9.53 13.89 26.69
CA THR A 80 10.94 14.28 26.51
C THR A 80 11.89 13.09 26.63
N ILE A 81 11.57 12.09 27.45
CA ILE A 81 12.33 10.83 27.51
C ILE A 81 12.15 10.02 26.22
N MET A 82 10.94 9.91 25.67
CA MET A 82 10.68 9.16 24.43
C MET A 82 11.50 9.68 23.25
N PHE A 83 11.58 11.00 23.11
CA PHE A 83 12.20 11.64 21.94
C PHE A 83 13.63 12.13 22.19
N GLY A 84 14.08 12.16 23.45
CA GLY A 84 15.38 12.74 23.84
C GLY A 84 16.42 11.74 24.36
N THR A 85 16.06 10.50 24.71
CA THR A 85 17.01 9.50 25.25
C THR A 85 17.62 8.58 24.20
N GLU A 86 17.24 8.72 22.92
CA GLU A 86 17.70 7.84 21.83
C GLU A 86 19.24 7.77 21.78
N ASP A 87 19.91 8.91 21.98
CA ASP A 87 21.38 9.03 21.96
C ASP A 87 22.07 8.42 23.20
N LEU A 88 21.38 8.43 24.35
CA LEU A 88 21.88 7.84 25.60
C LEU A 88 21.89 6.30 25.54
N PHE A 89 20.88 5.71 24.88
CA PHE A 89 20.80 4.25 24.64
C PHE A 89 21.84 3.77 23.61
N ALA A 90 22.09 4.58 22.57
CA ALA A 90 23.14 4.31 21.60
C ALA A 90 24.53 4.24 22.26
N MET A 91 24.77 5.07 23.30
CA MET A 91 25.99 5.10 24.10
C MET A 91 26.12 3.93 25.10
N LEU A 92 25.08 3.65 25.90
CA LEU A 92 25.08 2.57 26.90
C LEU A 92 25.32 1.17 26.30
N ARG A 93 25.00 0.99 25.01
CA ARG A 93 25.23 -0.24 24.24
C ARG A 93 26.62 -0.32 23.57
N GLY A 94 27.52 0.63 23.83
CA GLY A 94 28.94 0.51 23.51
C GLY A 94 29.34 0.69 22.05
N HIS A 95 28.62 1.50 21.26
CA HIS A 95 28.96 1.79 19.86
C HIS A 95 30.12 2.79 19.70
N VAL A 96 31.30 2.47 20.26
CA VAL A 96 32.57 3.12 19.86
C VAL A 96 33.18 2.31 18.72
N ARG A 97 33.57 2.99 17.64
CA ARG A 97 34.22 2.37 16.46
C ARG A 97 35.48 1.60 16.89
N SER A 98 35.52 0.29 16.63
CA SER A 98 36.78 -0.45 16.47
C SER A 98 36.81 -1.06 15.07
N GLY A 99 37.83 -0.71 14.30
CA GLY A 99 37.97 -1.04 12.89
C GLY A 99 38.04 -2.54 12.60
N ALA A 100 37.26 -2.98 11.62
CA ALA A 100 37.49 -4.19 10.83
C ALA A 100 36.93 -3.94 9.42
N PRO A 101 37.58 -4.44 8.36
CA PRO A 101 37.18 -4.13 6.99
C PRO A 101 35.83 -4.78 6.69
N ALA A 102 34.86 -3.97 6.29
CA ALA A 102 33.53 -4.43 5.93
C ALA A 102 33.62 -5.33 4.69
N ALA A 103 33.32 -6.62 4.85
CA ALA A 103 32.84 -7.43 3.74
C ALA A 103 31.57 -6.75 3.21
N ALA A 104 31.61 -6.29 1.96
CA ALA A 104 30.48 -5.68 1.27
C ALA A 104 29.36 -6.71 1.11
N LEU A 105 28.36 -6.68 2.00
CA LEU A 105 27.14 -7.46 1.85
C LEU A 105 26.19 -6.72 0.90
N PRO A 106 25.66 -7.35 -0.16
CA PRO A 106 24.68 -6.73 -1.05
C PRO A 106 23.33 -6.69 -0.32
N THR A 107 23.00 -5.55 0.28
CA THR A 107 21.74 -5.30 1.02
C THR A 107 20.91 -4.21 0.33
N ARG A 108 20.62 -4.35 -0.97
CA ARG A 108 19.87 -3.34 -1.74
C ARG A 108 18.56 -3.95 -2.26
N VAL A 109 17.43 -3.29 -1.95
CA VAL A 109 16.21 -3.39 -2.75
C VAL A 109 16.38 -2.37 -3.87
N ASP A 110 16.28 -2.80 -5.12
CA ASP A 110 16.41 -1.89 -6.25
C ASP A 110 15.24 -0.90 -6.30
N PRO A 111 15.44 0.32 -6.84
CA PRO A 111 14.34 1.25 -7.06
C PRO A 111 13.23 0.59 -7.88
N ALA A 112 11.97 0.85 -7.51
CA ALA A 112 10.86 0.38 -8.33
C ALA A 112 10.89 1.09 -9.69
N ARG A 113 10.88 0.30 -10.77
CA ARG A 113 10.72 0.81 -12.13
C ARG A 113 9.24 0.83 -12.47
N PHE A 114 8.66 2.01 -12.45
CA PHE A 114 7.26 2.23 -12.81
C PHE A 114 7.13 2.46 -14.32
N THR A 115 5.98 2.07 -14.88
CA THR A 115 5.66 2.34 -16.29
C THR A 115 5.66 3.84 -16.58
N ASP A 116 5.80 4.22 -17.86
CA ASP A 116 5.76 5.63 -18.25
C ASP A 116 4.46 6.28 -17.79
N GLU A 117 3.32 5.60 -17.87
CA GLU A 117 2.01 6.13 -17.48
C GLU A 117 1.92 6.39 -15.97
N VAL A 118 2.46 5.49 -15.13
CA VAL A 118 2.52 5.72 -13.67
C VAL A 118 3.45 6.89 -13.34
N ARG A 119 4.60 6.98 -14.03
CA ARG A 119 5.53 8.10 -13.85
C ARG A 119 4.90 9.43 -14.30
N GLU A 120 4.19 9.43 -15.42
CA GLU A 120 3.44 10.56 -15.94
C GLU A 120 2.34 10.98 -14.96
N HIS A 121 1.56 10.04 -14.41
CA HIS A 121 0.55 10.34 -13.39
C HIS A 121 1.17 11.03 -12.16
N PHE A 122 2.29 10.52 -11.65
CA PHE A 122 2.94 11.11 -10.48
C PHE A 122 3.78 12.35 -10.79
N ALA A 123 4.06 12.62 -12.07
CA ALA A 123 4.67 13.86 -12.55
C ALA A 123 3.62 14.93 -12.85
N ASP A 124 2.37 14.54 -13.14
CA ASP A 124 1.26 15.44 -13.44
C ASP A 124 1.10 16.50 -12.34
N PRO A 125 1.22 17.80 -12.68
CA PRO A 125 1.02 18.89 -11.74
C PRO A 125 -0.31 18.80 -10.99
N THR A 126 -1.38 18.35 -11.65
CA THR A 126 -2.72 18.25 -11.03
C THR A 126 -2.74 17.16 -9.96
N ALA A 127 -2.23 15.96 -10.25
CA ALA A 127 -2.10 14.89 -9.26
C ALA A 127 -1.20 15.29 -8.08
N ARG A 128 -0.07 15.94 -8.35
CA ARG A 128 0.84 16.45 -7.30
C ARG A 128 0.16 17.49 -6.41
N ALA A 129 -0.66 18.36 -7.01
CA ALA A 129 -1.41 19.39 -6.32
C ALA A 129 -2.50 18.79 -5.40
N ARG A 130 -3.22 17.76 -5.86
CA ARG A 130 -4.17 16.98 -5.03
C ARG A 130 -3.50 16.36 -3.81
N TYR A 131 -2.29 15.80 -3.98
CA TYR A 131 -1.51 15.26 -2.87
C TYR A 131 -1.18 16.32 -1.80
N VAL A 132 -0.77 17.53 -2.20
CA VAL A 132 -0.44 18.60 -1.24
C VAL A 132 -1.66 18.95 -0.38
N VAL A 133 -2.84 19.07 -1.01
CA VAL A 133 -4.11 19.32 -0.31
C VAL A 133 -4.42 18.17 0.66
N ALA A 134 -4.37 16.92 0.19
CA ALA A 134 -4.67 15.74 0.99
C ALA A 134 -3.71 15.56 2.18
N ALA A 135 -2.41 15.73 1.96
CA ALA A 135 -1.38 15.63 2.99
C ALA A 135 -1.51 16.73 4.05
N TYR A 136 -1.86 17.96 3.65
CA TYR A 136 -2.09 19.06 4.58
C TYR A 136 -3.30 18.81 5.47
N ARG A 137 -4.46 18.45 4.88
CA ARG A 137 -5.70 18.17 5.63
C ARG A 137 -5.52 17.03 6.65
N ARG A 138 -4.60 16.11 6.38
CA ARG A 138 -4.25 14.99 7.27
C ARG A 138 -3.15 15.31 8.28
N GLY A 139 -2.60 16.51 8.27
CA GLY A 139 -1.51 16.92 9.18
C GLY A 139 -0.17 16.25 8.90
N LEU A 140 0.04 15.71 7.68
CA LEU A 140 1.26 15.02 7.29
C LEU A 140 2.34 15.98 6.78
N ILE A 141 1.94 17.17 6.32
CA ILE A 141 2.83 18.28 6.03
C ILE A 141 2.51 19.44 6.95
N ALA A 142 3.53 20.05 7.55
CA ALA A 142 3.31 21.20 8.41
C ALA A 142 2.84 22.40 7.58
N PRO A 143 1.98 23.28 8.14
CA PRO A 143 1.46 24.48 7.48
C PRO A 143 2.52 25.32 6.76
N GLY A 144 3.72 25.44 7.35
CA GLY A 144 4.82 26.23 6.80
C GLY A 144 5.41 25.71 5.48
N PHE A 145 5.17 24.45 5.11
CA PHE A 145 5.67 23.87 3.84
C PHE A 145 4.68 24.04 2.68
N VAL A 146 3.40 24.28 2.95
CA VAL A 146 2.34 24.34 1.94
C VAL A 146 2.57 25.47 0.91
N PRO A 147 2.92 26.70 1.29
CA PRO A 147 3.13 27.79 0.32
C PRO A 147 4.29 27.52 -0.64
N ALA A 148 5.38 26.93 -0.15
CA ALA A 148 6.54 26.61 -0.99
C ALA A 148 6.20 25.53 -2.04
N LEU A 149 5.45 24.50 -1.64
CA LEU A 149 4.96 23.46 -2.54
C LEU A 149 3.95 24.02 -3.56
N ALA A 150 3.08 24.94 -3.13
CA ALA A 150 2.16 25.62 -4.03
C ALA A 150 2.90 26.51 -5.04
N ALA A 151 3.96 27.20 -4.62
CA ALA A 151 4.80 28.02 -5.51
C ALA A 151 5.48 27.20 -6.60
N GLU A 152 5.91 25.98 -6.27
CA GLU A 152 6.49 25.04 -7.24
C GLU A 152 5.47 24.56 -8.27
N LEU A 153 4.22 24.34 -7.86
CA LEU A 153 3.17 23.75 -8.69
C LEU A 153 2.37 24.77 -9.52
N ALA A 154 2.18 25.99 -9.00
CA ALA A 154 1.35 27.03 -9.62
C ALA A 154 1.68 27.32 -11.11
N PRO A 155 2.95 27.35 -11.56
CA PRO A 155 3.28 27.61 -12.97
C PRO A 155 2.81 26.52 -13.93
N SER A 156 2.59 25.31 -13.44
CA SER A 156 2.28 24.12 -14.26
C SER A 156 0.80 23.70 -14.19
N LEU A 157 -0.02 24.42 -13.42
CA LEU A 157 -1.45 24.17 -13.30
C LEU A 157 -2.25 25.03 -14.29
N VAL A 158 -3.33 24.45 -14.83
CA VAL A 158 -4.24 25.12 -15.77
C VAL A 158 -4.94 26.30 -15.10
N ASP A 159 -5.44 26.12 -13.86
CA ASP A 159 -5.99 27.19 -13.03
C ASP A 159 -4.97 27.65 -11.97
N ARG A 160 -4.07 28.53 -12.42
CA ARG A 160 -2.95 29.01 -11.61
C ARG A 160 -3.33 29.99 -10.49
N ALA A 161 -4.50 30.62 -10.55
CA ALA A 161 -4.79 31.80 -9.72
C ALA A 161 -4.87 31.45 -8.23
N ALA A 162 -5.70 30.46 -7.87
CA ALA A 162 -5.86 30.00 -6.50
C ALA A 162 -4.56 29.41 -5.93
N TRP A 163 -3.76 28.75 -6.77
CA TRP A 163 -2.46 28.19 -6.40
C TRP A 163 -1.37 29.26 -6.23
N SER A 164 -1.41 30.34 -7.02
CA SER A 164 -0.53 31.50 -6.82
C SER A 164 -0.86 32.25 -5.54
N ASP A 165 -2.14 32.37 -5.20
CA ASP A 165 -2.58 32.95 -3.92
C ASP A 165 -2.10 32.10 -2.73
N LEU A 166 -2.19 30.77 -2.84
CA LEU A 166 -1.67 29.84 -1.82
C LEU A 166 -0.15 29.94 -1.68
N ALA A 167 0.57 30.10 -2.80
CA ALA A 167 2.02 30.32 -2.82
C ALA A 167 2.43 31.63 -2.15
N ALA A 168 1.61 32.67 -2.28
CA ALA A 168 1.85 33.99 -1.69
C ALA A 168 1.40 34.10 -0.22
N TRP A 169 0.90 33.03 0.40
CA TRP A 169 0.46 33.06 1.79
C TRP A 169 1.64 33.30 2.76
N GLN A 170 1.52 34.30 3.64
CA GLN A 170 2.60 34.78 4.53
C GLN A 170 2.34 34.58 6.04
N GLY A 171 1.56 33.58 6.45
CA GLY A 171 1.48 33.24 7.89
C GLY A 171 0.35 33.88 8.69
N GLN A 172 -0.72 34.37 8.06
CA GLN A 172 -1.92 34.87 8.76
C GLN A 172 -2.99 33.77 8.90
N ASP A 173 -3.98 33.95 9.79
CA ASP A 173 -5.15 33.06 9.89
C ASP A 173 -5.79 32.82 8.50
N GLY A 174 -6.34 31.61 8.27
CA GLY A 174 -7.05 31.28 7.02
C GLY A 174 -6.24 30.51 5.96
N LEU A 175 -5.16 29.82 6.35
CA LEU A 175 -4.48 28.86 5.45
C LEU A 175 -5.45 27.78 4.94
N GLU A 176 -6.26 27.22 5.83
CA GLU A 176 -7.26 26.20 5.50
C GLU A 176 -8.22 26.67 4.39
N ALA A 177 -8.79 27.87 4.54
CA ALA A 177 -9.66 28.48 3.53
C ALA A 177 -8.95 28.75 2.19
N THR A 178 -7.63 28.98 2.21
CA THR A 178 -6.84 29.19 0.99
C THR A 178 -6.51 27.86 0.32
N VAL A 179 -6.23 26.82 1.10
CA VAL A 179 -6.09 25.44 0.60
C VAL A 179 -7.40 24.93 0.02
N ASP A 180 -8.55 25.24 0.64
CA ASP A 180 -9.86 24.85 0.12
C ASP A 180 -10.19 25.51 -1.22
N ARG A 181 -9.86 26.80 -1.39
CA ARG A 181 -9.98 27.47 -2.69
C ARG A 181 -9.07 26.85 -3.74
N ALA A 182 -7.82 26.51 -3.37
CA ALA A 182 -6.89 25.83 -4.26
C ALA A 182 -7.36 24.40 -4.63
N ALA A 183 -8.03 23.70 -3.71
CA ALA A 183 -8.63 22.40 -3.97
C ALA A 183 -9.84 22.50 -4.92
N LEU A 184 -10.70 23.50 -4.72
CA LEU A 184 -11.84 23.77 -5.61
C LEU A 184 -11.41 24.11 -7.03
N ALA A 185 -10.31 24.85 -7.21
CA ALA A 185 -9.74 25.14 -8.53
C ALA A 185 -9.24 23.89 -9.30
N LEU A 186 -9.10 22.75 -8.61
CA LEU A 186 -8.73 21.45 -9.21
C LEU A 186 -9.92 20.49 -9.36
N ASP A 187 -11.14 20.98 -9.08
CA ASP A 187 -12.33 20.15 -8.87
C ASP A 187 -12.08 19.01 -7.87
N TYR A 188 -11.27 19.28 -6.83
CA TYR A 188 -10.82 18.27 -5.87
C TYR A 188 -11.57 18.39 -4.54
N ALA A 189 -12.65 17.61 -4.42
CA ALA A 189 -13.44 17.45 -3.20
C ALA A 189 -13.47 15.97 -2.75
N PRO A 190 -12.34 15.40 -2.31
CA PRO A 190 -12.27 14.00 -1.90
C PRO A 190 -13.02 13.77 -0.59
N ASN A 191 -13.58 12.58 -0.42
CA ASN A 191 -13.92 12.09 0.92
C ASN A 191 -12.64 11.66 1.68
N ASP A 192 -12.75 11.37 2.97
CA ASP A 192 -11.60 11.01 3.82
C ASP A 192 -10.83 9.78 3.33
N GLU A 193 -11.51 8.84 2.69
CA GLU A 193 -10.92 7.60 2.17
C GLU A 193 -10.08 7.87 0.92
N VAL A 194 -10.60 8.66 -0.02
CA VAL A 194 -9.88 9.07 -1.23
C VAL A 194 -8.67 9.93 -0.87
N ALA A 195 -8.82 10.89 0.04
CA ALA A 195 -7.71 11.72 0.51
C ALA A 195 -6.61 10.88 1.20
N ARG A 196 -7.00 9.82 1.93
CA ARG A 196 -6.05 8.86 2.52
C ARG A 196 -5.34 8.05 1.44
N ALA A 197 -6.07 7.51 0.47
CA ALA A 197 -5.52 6.73 -0.62
C ALA A 197 -4.49 7.54 -1.42
N ASP A 198 -4.86 8.73 -1.89
CA ASP A 198 -3.98 9.62 -2.65
C ASP A 198 -2.68 9.95 -1.89
N THR A 199 -2.79 10.16 -0.58
CA THR A 199 -1.63 10.46 0.27
C THR A 199 -0.72 9.25 0.44
N VAL A 200 -1.30 8.08 0.73
CA VAL A 200 -0.53 6.84 0.91
C VAL A 200 0.15 6.44 -0.39
N GLU A 201 -0.55 6.49 -1.52
CA GLU A 201 -0.02 6.11 -2.84
C GLU A 201 1.18 6.96 -3.22
N ARG A 202 1.10 8.29 -3.03
CA ARG A 202 2.24 9.18 -3.30
C ARG A 202 3.42 8.93 -2.37
N LEU A 203 3.18 8.70 -1.08
CA LEU A 203 4.26 8.38 -0.13
C LEU A 203 4.94 7.05 -0.48
N VAL A 204 4.16 6.04 -0.84
CA VAL A 204 4.68 4.74 -1.29
C VAL A 204 5.46 4.89 -2.59
N TYR A 205 4.93 5.59 -3.58
CA TYR A 205 5.62 5.87 -4.84
C TYR A 205 6.97 6.59 -4.59
N ALA A 206 6.96 7.68 -3.82
CA ALA A 206 8.17 8.46 -3.53
C ALA A 206 9.21 7.63 -2.76
N ALA A 207 8.76 6.84 -1.78
CA ALA A 207 9.65 5.99 -1.00
C ALA A 207 10.26 4.85 -1.84
N LEU A 208 9.53 4.30 -2.81
CA LEU A 208 9.98 3.23 -3.69
C LEU A 208 10.87 3.72 -4.86
N CYS A 209 10.67 4.95 -5.32
CA CYS A 209 11.53 5.61 -6.31
C CYS A 209 12.79 6.26 -5.73
N GLY A 210 12.76 6.66 -4.45
CA GLY A 210 13.85 7.42 -3.83
C GLY A 210 15.17 6.65 -3.79
N ASP A 211 16.29 7.36 -3.73
CA ASP A 211 17.64 6.78 -3.87
C ASP A 211 18.10 5.95 -2.66
N ASP A 212 17.45 6.09 -1.50
CA ASP A 212 17.83 5.36 -0.29
C ASP A 212 17.29 3.91 -0.26
N PRO A 213 18.16 2.88 -0.42
CA PRO A 213 17.74 1.47 -0.35
C PRO A 213 17.14 1.07 0.99
N ARG A 214 17.46 1.78 2.09
CA ARG A 214 16.93 1.47 3.42
C ARG A 214 15.49 1.94 3.55
N THR A 215 15.17 3.14 3.06
CA THR A 215 13.80 3.65 2.99
C THR A 215 12.92 2.77 2.10
N ARG A 216 13.44 2.29 0.96
CA ARG A 216 12.74 1.32 0.10
C ARG A 216 12.40 0.02 0.83
N LEU A 217 13.40 -0.59 1.47
CA LEU A 217 13.21 -1.83 2.23
C LEU A 217 12.23 -1.63 3.39
N ALA A 218 12.39 -0.56 4.17
CA ALA A 218 11.52 -0.28 5.32
C ALA A 218 10.06 -0.01 4.91
N THR A 219 9.83 0.61 3.75
CA THR A 219 8.49 0.87 3.21
C THR A 219 7.83 -0.43 2.78
N ALA A 220 8.53 -1.26 2.00
CA ALA A 220 8.03 -2.57 1.59
C ALA A 220 7.76 -3.50 2.78
N GLU A 221 8.63 -3.50 3.80
CA GLU A 221 8.43 -4.26 5.04
C GLU A 221 7.26 -3.72 5.89
N ALA A 222 7.05 -2.40 5.95
CA ALA A 222 5.97 -1.81 6.76
C ALA A 222 4.58 -2.06 6.16
N LEU A 223 4.48 -2.20 4.84
CA LEU A 223 3.25 -2.56 4.13
C LEU A 223 2.98 -4.07 4.17
N ALA A 224 3.95 -4.88 4.60
CA ALA A 224 3.75 -6.29 4.86
C ALA A 224 2.90 -6.47 6.12
N LEU A 225 1.74 -7.15 6.00
CA LEU A 225 0.98 -7.61 7.17
C LEU A 225 1.90 -8.39 8.14
N PRO A 226 1.71 -8.26 9.47
CA PRO A 226 2.58 -8.92 10.43
C PRO A 226 2.52 -10.44 10.27
N MET A 227 3.68 -11.06 10.09
CA MET A 227 3.77 -12.52 10.01
C MET A 227 3.46 -13.13 11.38
N SER A 228 2.65 -14.20 11.37
CA SER A 228 2.59 -15.15 12.48
C SER A 228 4.02 -15.57 12.86
N GLU A 229 4.34 -15.46 14.14
CA GLU A 229 5.67 -15.70 14.70
C GLU A 229 6.06 -17.18 14.61
N SER A 230 6.55 -17.66 13.47
CA SER A 230 7.21 -18.97 13.45
C SER A 230 8.30 -19.06 12.39
N ALA A 231 9.53 -19.14 12.92
CA ALA A 231 10.81 -19.55 12.34
C ALA A 231 11.57 -18.59 11.39
N SER A 232 12.83 -18.33 11.75
CA SER A 232 13.87 -17.69 10.92
C SER A 232 14.37 -18.65 9.84
N PRO A 233 14.86 -18.19 8.67
CA PRO A 233 15.80 -17.07 8.48
C PRO A 233 15.07 -15.75 8.23
N ARG A 234 14.81 -15.00 9.30
CA ARG A 234 13.94 -13.80 9.30
C ARG A 234 14.36 -12.77 8.26
N LEU A 235 15.65 -12.64 7.94
CA LEU A 235 16.12 -11.58 7.06
C LEU A 235 15.90 -11.89 5.58
N GLU A 236 16.22 -13.11 5.13
CA GLU A 236 16.04 -13.52 3.73
C GLU A 236 14.56 -13.69 3.38
N ALA A 237 13.77 -14.27 4.30
CA ALA A 237 12.32 -14.36 4.13
C ALA A 237 11.65 -12.98 4.11
N ARG A 238 12.07 -12.04 4.98
CA ARG A 238 11.59 -10.64 4.94
C ARG A 238 11.99 -9.93 3.66
N ARG A 239 13.21 -10.18 3.15
CA ARG A 239 13.68 -9.62 1.89
C ARG A 239 12.89 -10.14 0.70
N ALA A 240 12.74 -11.45 0.57
CA ALA A 240 11.94 -12.05 -0.49
C ALA A 240 10.51 -11.51 -0.47
N ARG A 241 9.92 -11.36 0.73
CA ARG A 241 8.61 -10.75 0.91
C ARG A 241 8.56 -9.27 0.54
N ALA A 242 9.58 -8.49 0.90
CA ALA A 242 9.67 -7.08 0.54
C ALA A 242 9.82 -6.89 -0.99
N VAL A 243 10.56 -7.77 -1.66
CA VAL A 243 10.67 -7.79 -3.13
C VAL A 243 9.32 -8.12 -3.75
N GLU A 244 8.67 -9.21 -3.29
CA GLU A 244 7.33 -9.60 -3.75
C GLU A 244 6.31 -8.46 -3.56
N LEU A 245 6.29 -7.82 -2.39
CA LEU A 245 5.38 -6.71 -2.10
C LEU A 245 5.68 -5.46 -2.93
N ARG A 246 6.95 -5.16 -3.18
CA ARG A 246 7.34 -4.06 -4.07
C ARG A 246 6.80 -4.31 -5.49
N VAL A 247 6.92 -5.53 -6.00
CA VAL A 247 6.37 -5.91 -7.31
C VAL A 247 4.85 -5.81 -7.31
N LEU A 248 4.17 -6.33 -6.28
CA LEU A 248 2.71 -6.22 -6.16
C LEU A 248 2.22 -4.76 -6.10
N LEU A 249 2.93 -3.88 -5.41
CA LEU A 249 2.60 -2.45 -5.35
C LEU A 249 2.84 -1.75 -6.69
N ALA A 250 3.93 -2.11 -7.37
CA ALA A 250 4.21 -1.61 -8.71
C ALA A 250 3.13 -2.03 -9.70
N ASP A 251 2.74 -3.31 -9.69
CA ASP A 251 1.68 -3.85 -10.54
C ASP A 251 0.33 -3.20 -10.25
N SER A 252 -0.01 -2.98 -8.96
CA SER A 252 -1.25 -2.33 -8.54
C SER A 252 -1.35 -0.88 -9.00
N LEU A 253 -0.30 -0.07 -8.81
CA LEU A 253 -0.26 1.31 -9.31
C LEU A 253 -0.34 1.32 -10.84
N ALA A 254 0.37 0.39 -11.47
CA ALA A 254 0.39 0.28 -12.90
C ALA A 254 -0.97 -0.19 -13.47
N ALA A 255 -1.76 -0.99 -12.75
CA ALA A 255 -3.12 -1.34 -13.20
C ALA A 255 -4.08 -0.16 -13.05
N ARG A 256 -3.89 0.64 -11.99
CA ARG A 256 -4.71 1.82 -11.73
C ARG A 256 -4.46 2.97 -12.71
N TYR A 257 -3.20 3.19 -13.09
CA TYR A 257 -2.78 4.32 -13.93
C TYR A 257 -2.25 3.92 -15.31
N GLY A 258 -2.20 2.63 -15.60
CA GLY A 258 -1.79 2.11 -16.91
C GLY A 258 -2.87 2.29 -17.98
N PRO A 259 -2.62 1.79 -19.20
CA PRO A 259 -3.55 1.91 -20.30
C PRO A 259 -4.90 1.28 -19.95
N ALA A 260 -5.96 2.08 -20.04
CA ALA A 260 -7.31 1.66 -19.72
C ALA A 260 -7.85 0.70 -20.80
N LEU A 261 -8.52 -0.38 -20.36
CA LEU A 261 -9.24 -1.25 -21.28
C LEU A 261 -10.49 -0.52 -21.83
N PRO A 262 -10.79 -0.65 -23.13
CA PRO A 262 -12.03 -0.13 -23.71
C PRO A 262 -13.27 -0.64 -22.97
N GLU A 263 -14.34 0.16 -22.96
CA GLU A 263 -15.60 -0.19 -22.31
C GLU A 263 -16.21 -1.49 -22.88
N ALA A 264 -15.99 -1.78 -24.17
CA ALA A 264 -16.43 -3.02 -24.80
C ALA A 264 -15.75 -4.26 -24.18
N VAL A 265 -14.43 -4.18 -23.92
CA VAL A 265 -13.69 -5.23 -23.21
C VAL A 265 -14.22 -5.37 -21.79
N GLN A 266 -14.43 -4.25 -21.07
CA GLN A 266 -14.96 -4.32 -19.70
C GLN A 266 -16.32 -5.02 -19.67
N ARG A 267 -17.26 -4.63 -20.54
CA ARG A 267 -18.58 -5.27 -20.66
C ARG A 267 -18.50 -6.76 -20.99
N ARG A 268 -17.50 -7.19 -21.77
CA ARG A 268 -17.29 -8.60 -22.12
C ARG A 268 -16.96 -9.48 -20.92
N PHE A 269 -16.33 -8.95 -19.88
CA PHE A 269 -15.85 -9.73 -18.74
C PHE A 269 -16.59 -9.45 -17.41
N THR A 270 -17.21 -8.29 -17.24
CA THR A 270 -17.88 -7.94 -15.97
C THR A 270 -19.33 -8.42 -15.86
N GLY A 271 -20.01 -8.64 -16.99
CA GLY A 271 -21.41 -9.08 -16.99
C GLY A 271 -21.59 -10.46 -16.37
N ALA A 272 -22.72 -10.70 -15.70
CA ALA A 272 -23.01 -11.97 -15.03
C ALA A 272 -22.83 -13.21 -15.94
N PRO A 273 -23.29 -13.24 -17.21
CA PRO A 273 -23.04 -14.37 -18.09
C PRO A 273 -21.55 -14.64 -18.36
N ALA A 274 -20.72 -13.60 -18.41
CA ALA A 274 -19.27 -13.77 -18.62
C ALA A 274 -18.59 -14.32 -17.36
N ARG A 275 -18.94 -13.78 -16.19
CA ARG A 275 -18.48 -14.28 -14.89
C ARG A 275 -18.90 -15.72 -14.65
N ALA A 276 -20.12 -16.08 -15.07
CA ALA A 276 -20.64 -17.44 -15.02
C ALA A 276 -19.82 -18.42 -15.88
N ARG A 277 -19.48 -18.04 -17.12
CA ARG A 277 -18.60 -18.85 -17.99
C ARG A 277 -17.22 -19.03 -17.37
N ALA A 278 -16.63 -17.95 -16.85
CA ALA A 278 -15.34 -18.01 -16.17
C ALA A 278 -15.38 -18.95 -14.96
N LEU A 279 -16.41 -18.86 -14.11
CA LEU A 279 -16.60 -19.76 -12.96
C LEU A 279 -16.66 -21.24 -13.39
N VAL A 280 -17.47 -21.55 -14.41
CA VAL A 280 -17.61 -22.92 -14.94
C VAL A 280 -16.27 -23.43 -15.45
N ALA A 281 -15.58 -22.64 -16.27
CA ALA A 281 -14.31 -23.02 -16.87
C ALA A 281 -13.21 -23.19 -15.80
N GLU A 282 -13.05 -22.21 -14.91
CA GLU A 282 -12.06 -22.24 -13.82
C GLU A 282 -12.27 -23.41 -12.86
N TYR A 283 -13.52 -23.73 -12.53
CA TYR A 283 -13.80 -24.87 -11.66
C TYR A 283 -13.49 -26.21 -12.36
N ARG A 284 -13.83 -26.33 -13.66
CA ARG A 284 -13.49 -27.52 -14.46
C ARG A 284 -11.98 -27.72 -14.54
N HIS A 285 -11.22 -26.66 -14.78
CA HIS A 285 -9.75 -26.71 -14.87
C HIS A 285 -9.01 -26.65 -13.51
N GLY A 286 -9.74 -26.63 -12.39
CA GLY A 286 -9.15 -26.73 -11.05
C GLY A 286 -8.48 -25.45 -10.54
N LEU A 287 -8.76 -24.30 -11.16
CA LEU A 287 -8.34 -22.99 -10.66
C LEU A 287 -9.18 -22.52 -9.48
N LEU A 288 -10.48 -22.78 -9.55
CA LEU A 288 -11.42 -22.52 -8.47
C LEU A 288 -11.55 -23.80 -7.63
N VAL A 289 -11.41 -23.69 -6.31
CA VAL A 289 -11.60 -24.84 -5.41
C VAL A 289 -13.06 -24.93 -4.95
N SER A 290 -13.54 -26.13 -4.64
CA SER A 290 -14.95 -26.39 -4.29
C SER A 290 -15.55 -25.42 -3.26
N PRO A 291 -14.84 -25.02 -2.18
CA PRO A 291 -15.38 -24.06 -1.22
C PRO A 291 -15.67 -22.66 -1.74
N GLN A 292 -15.08 -22.27 -2.88
CA GLN A 292 -15.26 -20.95 -3.47
C GLN A 292 -16.44 -20.90 -4.45
N VAL A 293 -16.90 -22.05 -4.95
CA VAL A 293 -17.98 -22.13 -5.95
C VAL A 293 -19.29 -21.52 -5.44
N PRO A 294 -19.79 -21.83 -4.22
CA PRO A 294 -21.08 -21.30 -3.78
C PRO A 294 -21.06 -19.78 -3.63
N GLN A 295 -19.98 -19.24 -3.07
CA GLN A 295 -19.82 -17.79 -2.92
C GLN A 295 -19.76 -17.11 -4.30
N ALA A 296 -18.95 -17.63 -5.22
CA ALA A 296 -18.83 -17.05 -6.56
C ALA A 296 -20.15 -17.12 -7.35
N ALA A 297 -20.94 -18.19 -7.18
CA ALA A 297 -22.26 -18.31 -7.78
C ALA A 297 -23.27 -17.33 -7.14
N ALA A 298 -23.25 -17.16 -5.82
CA ALA A 298 -24.13 -16.23 -5.11
C ALA A 298 -23.93 -14.77 -5.53
N GLU A 299 -22.72 -14.39 -5.94
CA GLU A 299 -22.42 -13.04 -6.44
C GLU A 299 -23.06 -12.72 -7.80
N ILE A 300 -23.48 -13.73 -8.56
CA ILE A 300 -23.97 -13.56 -9.95
C ILE A 300 -25.36 -14.15 -10.19
N VAL A 301 -25.89 -14.98 -9.28
CA VAL A 301 -27.15 -15.72 -9.45
C VAL A 301 -28.36 -14.82 -9.75
N ALA A 302 -28.41 -13.62 -9.18
CA ALA A 302 -29.55 -12.70 -9.35
C ALA A 302 -29.74 -12.24 -10.81
N GLU A 303 -28.68 -12.33 -11.62
CA GLU A 303 -28.64 -11.87 -13.01
C GLU A 303 -28.58 -13.05 -14.01
N LEU A 304 -28.63 -14.29 -13.53
CA LEU A 304 -28.51 -15.49 -14.36
C LEU A 304 -29.86 -16.23 -14.46
N PRO A 305 -30.13 -16.86 -15.61
CA PRO A 305 -31.30 -17.70 -15.76
C PRO A 305 -31.10 -19.05 -15.07
N GLY A 306 -32.18 -19.58 -14.47
CA GLY A 306 -32.27 -21.00 -14.11
C GLY A 306 -32.04 -21.34 -12.63
N GLU A 307 -32.39 -22.57 -12.27
CA GLU A 307 -32.41 -23.06 -10.89
C GLU A 307 -31.05 -23.61 -10.47
N ALA A 308 -30.22 -24.09 -11.42
CA ALA A 308 -28.93 -24.67 -11.09
C ALA A 308 -27.94 -23.63 -10.53
N TRP A 309 -28.01 -22.36 -10.97
CA TRP A 309 -27.24 -21.28 -10.36
C TRP A 309 -27.64 -20.99 -8.92
N THR A 310 -28.94 -21.11 -8.61
CA THR A 310 -29.45 -20.97 -7.24
C THR A 310 -29.01 -22.14 -6.37
N GLU A 311 -29.04 -23.36 -6.92
CA GLU A 311 -28.54 -24.55 -6.25
C GLU A 311 -27.04 -24.46 -5.95
N LEU A 312 -26.21 -23.99 -6.90
CA LEU A 312 -24.80 -23.73 -6.68
C LEU A 312 -24.58 -22.68 -5.58
N ALA A 313 -25.32 -21.57 -5.61
CA ALA A 313 -25.21 -20.50 -4.61
C ALA A 313 -25.58 -20.95 -3.19
N MET A 314 -26.48 -21.93 -3.05
CA MET A 314 -26.91 -22.50 -1.77
C MET A 314 -26.11 -23.75 -1.35
N ALA A 315 -25.20 -24.24 -2.19
CA ALA A 315 -24.41 -25.42 -1.86
C ALA A 315 -23.51 -25.18 -0.64
N ALA A 316 -23.27 -26.24 0.14
CA ALA A 316 -22.43 -26.14 1.32
C ALA A 316 -20.97 -25.81 0.94
N PRO A 317 -20.24 -24.99 1.72
CA PRO A 317 -18.83 -24.67 1.44
C PRO A 317 -17.90 -25.88 1.44
N ASP A 318 -18.29 -26.99 2.05
CA ASP A 318 -17.55 -28.26 2.08
C ASP A 318 -18.08 -29.30 1.08
N ALA A 319 -19.01 -28.90 0.18
CA ALA A 319 -19.56 -29.80 -0.81
C ALA A 319 -18.45 -30.40 -1.70
N PRO A 320 -18.40 -31.75 -1.84
CA PRO A 320 -17.36 -32.40 -2.61
C PRO A 320 -17.52 -32.11 -4.10
N ARG A 321 -16.41 -32.20 -4.84
CA ARG A 321 -16.39 -31.96 -6.29
C ARG A 321 -17.39 -32.83 -7.07
N SER A 322 -17.60 -34.07 -6.62
CA SER A 322 -18.57 -35.00 -7.22
C SER A 322 -20.02 -34.53 -7.12
N GLU A 323 -20.36 -33.72 -6.12
CA GLU A 323 -21.71 -33.16 -5.96
C GLU A 323 -21.86 -31.85 -6.74
N LEU A 324 -20.82 -31.01 -6.77
CA LEU A 324 -20.87 -29.73 -7.47
C LEU A 324 -20.82 -29.86 -9.00
N LEU A 325 -20.07 -30.82 -9.55
CA LEU A 325 -19.89 -30.96 -11.01
C LEU A 325 -21.21 -31.17 -11.78
N PRO A 326 -22.13 -32.07 -11.37
CA PRO A 326 -23.40 -32.23 -12.07
C PRO A 326 -24.29 -30.97 -12.03
N VAL A 327 -24.24 -30.21 -10.94
CA VAL A 327 -24.98 -28.93 -10.83
C VAL A 327 -24.33 -27.88 -11.74
N LEU A 328 -23.01 -27.83 -11.78
CA LEU A 328 -22.24 -26.95 -12.66
C LEU A 328 -22.53 -27.21 -14.14
N ASP A 329 -22.67 -28.48 -14.56
CA ASP A 329 -22.97 -28.84 -15.94
C ASP A 329 -24.39 -28.39 -16.35
N ARG A 330 -25.36 -28.50 -15.44
CA ARG A 330 -26.69 -27.92 -15.63
C ARG A 330 -26.62 -26.39 -15.71
N ALA A 331 -25.91 -25.74 -14.79
CA ALA A 331 -25.74 -24.30 -14.77
C ALA A 331 -25.08 -23.77 -16.05
N ALA A 332 -24.10 -24.49 -16.59
CA ALA A 332 -23.49 -24.20 -17.89
C ALA A 332 -24.49 -24.29 -19.04
N THR A 333 -25.38 -25.30 -19.00
CA THR A 333 -26.45 -25.47 -20.01
C THR A 333 -27.45 -24.32 -19.96
N GLU A 334 -27.83 -23.84 -18.77
CA GLU A 334 -28.78 -22.73 -18.59
C GLU A 334 -28.30 -21.41 -19.23
N ILE A 335 -26.98 -21.19 -19.28
CA ILE A 335 -26.36 -20.03 -19.95
C ILE A 335 -25.90 -20.32 -21.38
N ALA A 336 -26.31 -21.46 -21.95
CA ALA A 336 -25.89 -21.94 -23.27
C ALA A 336 -24.36 -22.00 -23.45
N TYR A 337 -23.63 -22.37 -22.40
CA TYR A 337 -22.19 -22.52 -22.41
C TYR A 337 -21.78 -23.97 -22.68
N ALA A 338 -21.46 -24.25 -23.94
CA ALA A 338 -20.98 -25.56 -24.41
C ALA A 338 -19.67 -25.40 -25.19
N PRO A 339 -18.58 -24.97 -24.53
CA PRO A 339 -17.28 -24.79 -25.17
C PRO A 339 -16.67 -26.14 -25.56
N THR A 340 -15.83 -26.17 -26.60
CA THR A 340 -14.85 -27.25 -26.73
C THR A 340 -13.84 -27.15 -25.58
N GLU A 341 -13.08 -28.22 -25.32
CA GLU A 341 -12.03 -28.17 -24.29
C GLU A 341 -11.02 -27.04 -24.55
N ARG A 342 -10.65 -26.82 -25.82
CA ARG A 342 -9.79 -25.71 -26.24
C ARG A 342 -10.44 -24.33 -25.99
N ASP A 343 -11.74 -24.18 -26.29
CA ASP A 343 -12.43 -22.91 -26.06
C ASP A 343 -12.53 -22.59 -24.57
N ALA A 344 -12.74 -23.61 -23.72
CA ALA A 344 -12.77 -23.45 -22.26
C ALA A 344 -11.41 -23.02 -21.70
N GLU A 345 -10.32 -23.60 -22.22
CA GLU A 345 -8.95 -23.21 -21.86
C GLU A 345 -8.64 -21.77 -22.27
N ILE A 346 -9.08 -21.34 -23.46
CA ILE A 346 -8.96 -19.95 -23.92
C ILE A 346 -9.78 -19.01 -23.03
N ASP A 347 -11.02 -19.37 -22.68
CA ASP A 347 -11.85 -18.58 -21.77
C ASP A 347 -11.17 -18.39 -20.40
N VAL A 348 -10.53 -19.44 -19.86
CA VAL A 348 -9.74 -19.37 -18.62
C VAL A 348 -8.56 -18.40 -18.77
N LEU A 349 -7.78 -18.54 -19.85
CA LEU A 349 -6.61 -17.70 -20.09
C LEU A 349 -7.00 -16.23 -20.29
N GLU A 350 -8.10 -15.95 -21.00
CA GLU A 350 -8.60 -14.60 -21.24
C GLU A 350 -9.21 -13.98 -19.98
N ALA A 351 -9.92 -14.75 -19.15
CA ALA A 351 -10.41 -14.27 -17.87
C ALA A 351 -9.25 -13.92 -16.92
N ALA A 352 -8.21 -14.76 -16.90
CA ALA A 352 -6.98 -14.49 -16.16
C ALA A 352 -6.24 -13.27 -16.72
N ALA A 353 -6.17 -13.10 -18.04
CA ALA A 353 -5.59 -11.91 -18.66
C ALA A 353 -6.34 -10.63 -18.29
N TYR A 354 -7.67 -10.66 -18.34
CA TYR A 354 -8.50 -9.55 -17.93
C TYR A 354 -8.23 -9.15 -16.47
N ARG A 355 -8.21 -10.12 -15.53
CA ARG A 355 -7.87 -9.85 -14.13
C ARG A 355 -6.43 -9.39 -13.95
N ALA A 356 -5.48 -9.96 -14.68
CA ALA A 356 -4.09 -9.55 -14.63
C ALA A 356 -3.92 -8.07 -15.00
N VAL A 357 -4.68 -7.61 -16.00
CA VAL A 357 -4.72 -6.21 -16.43
C VAL A 357 -5.44 -5.32 -15.41
N VAL A 358 -6.67 -5.67 -15.04
CA VAL A 358 -7.54 -4.82 -14.21
C VAL A 358 -7.09 -4.76 -12.75
N ASP A 359 -6.70 -5.90 -12.17
CA ASP A 359 -6.31 -5.99 -10.76
C ASP A 359 -4.81 -5.78 -10.54
N GLY A 360 -4.00 -5.72 -11.61
CA GLY A 360 -2.54 -5.67 -11.50
C GLY A 360 -1.97 -6.93 -10.87
N ARG A 361 -2.41 -8.09 -11.33
CA ARG A 361 -2.12 -9.40 -10.70
C ARG A 361 -1.41 -10.37 -11.64
N VAL A 362 -0.57 -9.89 -12.55
CA VAL A 362 0.10 -10.71 -13.59
C VAL A 362 0.80 -11.94 -12.99
N VAL A 363 1.67 -11.76 -11.99
CA VAL A 363 2.41 -12.88 -11.36
C VAL A 363 1.47 -13.87 -10.66
N ARG A 364 0.42 -13.35 -10.00
CA ARG A 364 -0.55 -14.18 -9.28
C ARG A 364 -1.37 -15.03 -10.23
N GLU A 365 -1.95 -14.41 -11.28
CA GLU A 365 -2.72 -15.12 -12.29
C GLU A 365 -1.84 -16.14 -13.02
N SER A 366 -0.61 -15.76 -13.39
CA SER A 366 0.38 -16.67 -13.97
C SER A 366 0.67 -17.89 -13.08
N SER A 367 0.87 -17.66 -11.78
CA SER A 367 1.14 -18.73 -10.80
C SER A 367 -0.04 -19.68 -10.62
N LEU A 368 -1.27 -19.20 -10.80
CA LEU A 368 -2.48 -20.02 -10.80
C LEU A 368 -2.55 -20.85 -12.09
N LEU A 369 -2.35 -20.22 -13.25
CA LEU A 369 -2.36 -20.88 -14.55
C LEU A 369 -1.29 -21.99 -14.66
N ARG A 370 -0.13 -21.82 -14.02
CA ARG A 370 0.92 -22.86 -13.96
C ARG A 370 0.48 -24.17 -13.30
N ARG A 371 -0.58 -24.15 -12.50
CA ARG A 371 -1.09 -25.34 -11.80
C ARG A 371 -2.01 -26.20 -12.66
N ILE A 372 -2.33 -25.72 -13.86
CA ILE A 372 -3.22 -26.39 -14.81
C ILE A 372 -2.37 -27.05 -15.88
N ASP A 373 -2.68 -28.31 -16.17
CA ASP A 373 -2.22 -28.98 -17.37
C ASP A 373 -3.15 -28.61 -18.52
N PHE A 374 -2.65 -27.78 -19.44
CA PHE A 374 -3.35 -27.44 -20.69
C PHE A 374 -3.10 -28.53 -21.74
N HIS A 375 -4.13 -28.94 -22.48
CA HIS A 375 -4.06 -30.07 -23.40
C HIS A 375 -3.41 -29.73 -24.75
N GLY A 376 -3.38 -28.45 -25.13
CA GLY A 376 -2.78 -27.98 -26.37
C GLY A 376 -1.27 -27.77 -26.28
N ASP A 377 -0.60 -27.85 -27.44
CA ASP A 377 0.80 -27.44 -27.54
C ASP A 377 0.91 -25.93 -27.26
N ARG A 378 2.11 -25.47 -26.86
CA ARG A 378 2.30 -24.04 -26.53
C ARG A 378 1.77 -23.14 -27.65
N ASP A 379 2.08 -23.48 -28.89
CA ASP A 379 1.76 -22.70 -30.10
C ASP A 379 0.25 -22.68 -30.45
N ASP A 380 -0.59 -23.44 -29.73
CA ASP A 380 -2.05 -23.44 -29.92
C ASP A 380 -2.75 -22.22 -29.32
N TYR A 381 -2.08 -21.48 -28.43
CA TYR A 381 -2.66 -20.33 -27.75
C TYR A 381 -2.08 -19.01 -28.27
N PRO A 382 -2.85 -17.91 -28.24
CA PRO A 382 -2.33 -16.57 -28.54
C PRO A 382 -1.05 -16.27 -27.75
N PRO A 383 -0.02 -15.69 -28.40
CA PRO A 383 1.29 -15.52 -27.79
C PRO A 383 1.25 -14.64 -26.53
N GLU A 384 0.34 -13.67 -26.46
CA GLU A 384 0.16 -12.80 -25.29
C GLU A 384 -0.37 -13.59 -24.08
N LEU A 385 -1.28 -14.53 -24.30
CA LEU A 385 -1.79 -15.41 -23.23
C LEU A 385 -0.72 -16.41 -22.76
N GLN A 386 0.17 -16.85 -23.67
CA GLN A 386 1.33 -17.65 -23.29
C GLN A 386 2.32 -16.85 -22.43
N LEU A 387 2.57 -15.58 -22.78
CA LEU A 387 3.42 -14.69 -21.97
C LEU A 387 2.87 -14.52 -20.55
N LEU A 388 1.55 -14.39 -20.40
CA LEU A 388 0.92 -14.40 -19.08
C LEU A 388 1.19 -15.71 -18.34
N ARG A 389 0.97 -16.87 -18.98
CA ARG A 389 1.19 -18.17 -18.34
C ARG A 389 2.64 -18.36 -17.88
N ASP A 390 3.59 -17.80 -18.63
CA ASP A 390 5.01 -17.90 -18.34
C ASP A 390 5.48 -16.81 -17.34
N ALA A 391 4.73 -15.74 -17.09
CA ALA A 391 5.16 -14.61 -16.25
C ALA A 391 5.49 -14.92 -14.76
N TRP A 392 5.17 -16.11 -14.24
CA TRP A 392 5.40 -16.48 -12.83
C TRP A 392 6.88 -16.44 -12.42
N PHE A 393 7.82 -16.56 -13.37
CA PHE A 393 9.25 -16.44 -13.10
C PHE A 393 9.77 -15.01 -12.99
N LEU A 394 8.96 -13.99 -13.32
CA LEU A 394 9.37 -12.58 -13.39
C LEU A 394 9.33 -11.84 -12.03
N SER A 395 9.27 -12.58 -10.92
CA SER A 395 9.04 -12.01 -9.58
C SER A 395 10.22 -11.22 -8.99
N ASP A 396 11.41 -11.23 -9.60
CA ASP A 396 12.57 -10.45 -9.15
C ASP A 396 13.18 -9.63 -10.30
N GLY A 397 13.21 -8.30 -10.15
CA GLY A 397 13.74 -7.35 -11.14
C GLY A 397 13.02 -7.33 -12.50
N GLY A 398 11.82 -7.92 -12.57
CA GLY A 398 11.05 -8.13 -13.79
C GLY A 398 9.98 -7.08 -14.09
N GLU A 399 9.99 -5.89 -13.45
CA GLU A 399 8.85 -4.96 -13.50
C GLU A 399 8.59 -4.43 -14.92
N GLU A 400 9.65 -4.13 -15.67
CA GLU A 400 9.52 -3.72 -17.08
C GLU A 400 8.95 -4.84 -17.93
N GLN A 401 9.31 -6.09 -17.65
CA GLN A 401 8.78 -7.26 -18.33
C GLN A 401 7.32 -7.50 -17.95
N LEU A 402 6.94 -7.37 -16.67
CA LEU A 402 5.55 -7.49 -16.21
C LEU A 402 4.67 -6.39 -16.81
N ALA A 403 5.16 -5.16 -16.85
CA ALA A 403 4.50 -4.04 -17.53
C ALA A 403 4.32 -4.32 -19.03
N SER A 404 5.36 -4.85 -19.68
CA SER A 404 5.31 -5.24 -21.10
C SER A 404 4.31 -6.37 -21.36
N VAL A 405 4.29 -7.40 -20.51
CA VAL A 405 3.27 -8.46 -20.56
C VAL A 405 1.89 -7.83 -20.45
N ARG A 406 1.64 -6.97 -19.46
CA ARG A 406 0.34 -6.34 -19.29
C ARG A 406 -0.06 -5.46 -20.46
N SER A 407 0.85 -4.66 -21.02
CA SER A 407 0.60 -3.85 -22.22
C SER A 407 0.17 -4.73 -23.39
N ARG A 408 0.87 -5.85 -23.61
CA ARG A 408 0.50 -6.81 -24.66
C ARG A 408 -0.86 -7.46 -24.41
N LEU A 409 -1.19 -7.76 -23.16
CA LEU A 409 -2.52 -8.26 -22.80
C LEU A 409 -3.62 -7.21 -23.07
N VAL A 410 -3.36 -5.93 -22.79
CA VAL A 410 -4.28 -4.83 -23.14
C VAL A 410 -4.49 -4.75 -24.64
N ASP A 411 -3.41 -4.78 -25.43
CA ASP A 411 -3.47 -4.75 -26.89
C ASP A 411 -4.24 -5.95 -27.43
N TYR A 412 -3.98 -7.14 -26.91
CA TYR A 412 -4.66 -8.38 -27.29
C TYR A 412 -6.16 -8.32 -26.99
N LEU A 413 -6.55 -7.98 -25.76
CA LEU A 413 -7.96 -7.92 -25.35
C LEU A 413 -8.71 -6.82 -26.12
N THR A 414 -8.05 -5.69 -26.39
CA THR A 414 -8.58 -4.60 -27.20
C THR A 414 -8.75 -5.00 -28.65
N ALA A 415 -7.76 -5.66 -29.26
CA ALA A 415 -7.88 -6.12 -30.64
C ALA A 415 -8.98 -7.16 -30.83
N ARG A 416 -9.22 -7.99 -29.80
CA ARG A 416 -10.21 -9.07 -29.86
C ARG A 416 -11.65 -8.60 -29.56
N TYR A 417 -11.82 -7.62 -28.68
CA TYR A 417 -13.13 -7.26 -28.13
C TYR A 417 -13.45 -5.75 -28.13
N GLY A 418 -12.50 -4.92 -28.56
CA GLY A 418 -12.57 -3.45 -28.57
C GLY A 418 -13.27 -2.85 -29.77
#